data_AF-G3A557-F1
#
_entry.id   AF-G3A557-F1
#
_cell.length_a   1.000
_cell.length_b   1.000
_cell.length_c   1.000
_cell.angle_alpha   90.00
_cell.angle_beta   90.00
_cell.angle_gamma   90.00
#
_symmetry.space_group_name_H-M   'P 1'
#
loop_
_entity.id
_entity.type
_entity.pdbx_description
1 polymer ?
#
loop_
_entity_poly.entity_id
_entity_poly.type
_entity_poly.pdbx_seq_one_letter_code
_entity_poly.pdbx_strand_id
1 'polypeptide(L)'
;MFRPDRSKPRLLQTPRRVVLAAAALAALTAATIIGAGCMTTPKATAPVVHSDAASAPVAVAASAPVSAPTPTSAPASAAPNPGQASLTQAQGEGRSRFVLVRWQEPGATPKELPSAEGDSADPANPPISIEFSAGLEAASGVASGYSGCNRFTGPYEKLVSGMRFGTLVSTRMACDPARMQLENDFLEALKSPLATVGMQPSSAGAQGRQVIWKTASGALLQFAEHPLPPRGQSH
;
A
#
# COMPACT_ATOMS: atom_id res chain seq x y z
N MET A 1 -0.87 -79.12 -13.37
CA MET A 1 -0.37 -77.73 -13.31
C MET A 1 -1.47 -76.81 -13.80
N PHE A 2 -2.21 -76.24 -12.86
CA PHE A 2 -3.42 -75.45 -13.10
C PHE A 2 -3.06 -73.97 -13.29
N ARG A 3 -3.55 -73.34 -14.36
CA ARG A 3 -3.70 -71.88 -14.46
C ARG A 3 -4.95 -71.46 -13.69
N PRO A 4 -4.94 -70.27 -13.07
CA PRO A 4 -6.15 -69.47 -13.04
C PRO A 4 -5.93 -68.08 -13.66
N ASP A 5 -6.94 -67.74 -14.45
CA ASP A 5 -7.22 -66.47 -15.11
C ASP A 5 -7.69 -65.39 -14.11
N ARG A 6 -7.67 -64.15 -14.58
CA ARG A 6 -8.20 -62.90 -14.03
C ARG A 6 -9.34 -63.02 -13.03
N SER A 7 -9.29 -62.16 -12.02
CA SER A 7 -10.49 -61.58 -11.42
C SER A 7 -10.17 -60.16 -10.91
N LYS A 8 -10.67 -59.14 -11.61
CA LYS A 8 -10.86 -57.79 -11.07
C LYS A 8 -12.22 -57.76 -10.37
N PRO A 9 -12.32 -57.30 -9.11
CA PRO A 9 -13.60 -56.86 -8.57
C PRO A 9 -13.83 -55.39 -8.95
N ARG A 10 -14.97 -55.14 -9.57
CA ARG A 10 -15.57 -53.83 -9.82
C ARG A 10 -16.70 -53.63 -8.80
N LEU A 11 -17.05 -52.37 -8.58
CA LEU A 11 -18.31 -51.85 -7.99
C LEU A 11 -18.25 -51.64 -6.46
N LEU A 12 -18.83 -50.60 -5.84
CA LEU A 12 -19.98 -49.76 -6.18
C LEU A 12 -20.07 -48.59 -5.13
N GLN A 13 -20.97 -47.62 -5.38
CA GLN A 13 -21.58 -46.65 -4.44
C GLN A 13 -20.77 -45.37 -4.09
N THR A 14 -21.28 -44.13 -4.16
CA THR A 14 -22.60 -43.52 -4.48
C THR A 14 -22.43 -41.98 -4.60
N PRO A 15 -23.43 -41.24 -5.13
CA PRO A 15 -23.36 -39.81 -5.43
C PRO A 15 -23.95 -38.91 -4.32
N ARG A 16 -23.53 -37.64 -4.25
CA ARG A 16 -24.27 -36.50 -3.65
C ARG A 16 -23.54 -35.18 -3.99
N ARG A 17 -23.97 -34.44 -5.02
CA ARG A 17 -24.83 -33.23 -4.95
C ARG A 17 -24.47 -32.28 -3.81
N VAL A 18 -23.96 -31.07 -4.09
CA VAL A 18 -24.29 -29.79 -3.43
C VAL A 18 -23.85 -28.63 -4.36
N VAL A 19 -24.77 -28.05 -5.13
CA VAL A 19 -25.40 -26.70 -5.01
C VAL A 19 -24.71 -25.64 -5.90
N LEU A 20 -25.39 -25.32 -7.01
CA LEU A 20 -25.29 -24.02 -7.68
C LEU A 20 -25.78 -22.93 -6.72
N ALA A 21 -24.98 -21.89 -6.50
CA ALA A 21 -25.46 -20.61 -6.00
C ALA A 21 -25.13 -19.54 -7.04
N ALA A 22 -26.19 -19.01 -7.65
CA ALA A 22 -26.16 -17.88 -8.56
C ALA A 22 -25.79 -16.60 -7.81
N ALA A 23 -24.83 -15.84 -8.33
CA ALA A 23 -24.58 -14.47 -7.89
C ALA A 23 -25.46 -13.52 -8.71
N ALA A 24 -26.43 -12.90 -8.02
CA ALA A 24 -27.34 -11.91 -8.58
C ALA A 24 -26.65 -10.55 -8.79
N LEU A 25 -27.02 -9.91 -9.89
CA LEU A 25 -26.75 -8.51 -10.23
C LEU A 25 -27.15 -7.55 -9.10
N ALA A 26 -26.30 -6.56 -8.81
CA ALA A 26 -26.74 -5.30 -8.21
C ALA A 26 -26.13 -4.14 -9.01
N ALA A 27 -26.98 -3.49 -9.82
CA ALA A 27 -26.71 -2.22 -10.47
C ALA A 27 -26.96 -1.09 -9.45
N LEU A 28 -26.00 -0.19 -9.23
CA LEU A 28 -26.25 1.07 -8.54
C LEU A 28 -26.61 2.14 -9.57
N THR A 29 -27.84 2.61 -9.49
CA THR A 29 -28.36 3.80 -10.16
C THR A 29 -27.87 5.06 -9.45
N ALA A 30 -27.36 6.01 -10.24
CA ALA A 30 -27.06 7.37 -9.80
C ALA A 30 -28.37 8.17 -9.66
N ALA A 31 -28.53 8.88 -8.54
CA ALA A 31 -29.64 9.82 -8.33
C ALA A 31 -29.11 11.26 -8.37
N THR A 32 -29.56 11.98 -9.39
CA THR A 32 -29.38 13.41 -9.61
C THR A 32 -30.28 14.20 -8.67
N ILE A 33 -29.75 15.18 -7.94
CA ILE A 33 -30.53 16.14 -7.16
C ILE A 33 -30.79 17.36 -8.04
N ILE A 34 -32.05 17.58 -8.43
CA ILE A 34 -32.55 18.82 -9.00
C ILE A 34 -33.76 19.27 -8.19
N GLY A 35 -33.75 20.54 -7.79
CA GLY A 35 -34.95 21.37 -7.78
C GLY A 35 -35.72 21.47 -6.45
N ALA A 36 -35.47 22.56 -5.73
CA ALA A 36 -36.51 23.26 -4.98
C ALA A 36 -36.56 24.70 -5.50
N GLY A 37 -37.58 24.99 -6.31
CA GLY A 37 -38.00 26.35 -6.58
C GLY A 37 -39.14 26.72 -5.62
N CYS A 38 -39.22 28.00 -5.25
CA CYS A 38 -40.48 28.71 -5.04
C CYS A 38 -40.21 30.22 -5.14
N MET A 39 -40.96 30.85 -6.05
CA MET A 39 -41.00 32.28 -6.31
C MET A 39 -41.73 33.02 -5.18
N THR A 40 -41.37 34.28 -4.93
CA THR A 40 -42.28 35.44 -4.76
C THR A 40 -41.47 36.75 -4.60
N THR A 41 -41.76 37.76 -5.41
CA THR A 41 -41.41 39.19 -5.26
C THR A 41 -42.66 39.96 -4.74
N PRO A 42 -42.71 41.31 -4.60
CA PRO A 42 -41.68 42.37 -4.41
C PRO A 42 -42.04 43.35 -3.24
N LYS A 43 -41.15 44.28 -2.85
CA LYS A 43 -41.49 45.71 -2.62
C LYS A 43 -40.25 46.61 -2.45
N ALA A 44 -40.29 47.75 -3.15
CA ALA A 44 -39.26 48.79 -3.28
C ALA A 44 -39.01 49.63 -2.02
N THR A 45 -37.85 50.32 -1.96
CA THR A 45 -37.68 51.78 -1.72
C THR A 45 -36.19 52.17 -1.86
N ALA A 46 -35.89 53.19 -2.67
CA ALA A 46 -34.59 53.87 -2.86
C ALA A 46 -34.40 55.01 -1.80
N PRO A 47 -33.31 55.83 -1.69
CA PRO A 47 -32.49 56.38 -2.79
C PRO A 47 -30.95 56.56 -2.58
N VAL A 48 -30.25 56.67 -3.73
CA VAL A 48 -29.20 57.64 -4.16
C VAL A 48 -27.98 57.97 -3.26
N VAL A 49 -26.77 57.73 -3.81
CA VAL A 49 -25.73 58.78 -4.02
C VAL A 49 -24.73 58.39 -5.14
N HIS A 50 -24.18 59.44 -5.76
CA HIS A 50 -23.58 59.56 -7.09
C HIS A 50 -22.09 59.19 -7.24
N SER A 51 -21.68 59.03 -8.51
CA SER A 51 -20.45 59.53 -9.19
C SER A 51 -19.81 58.42 -10.03
N ASP A 52 -19.23 58.60 -11.22
CA ASP A 52 -19.26 59.62 -12.28
C ASP A 52 -18.71 58.90 -13.54
N ALA A 53 -18.94 59.46 -14.73
CA ALA A 53 -18.78 58.81 -16.03
C ALA A 53 -17.35 58.85 -16.60
N ALA A 54 -17.04 57.91 -17.50
CA ALA A 54 -16.10 58.13 -18.62
C ALA A 54 -16.43 57.21 -19.81
N SER A 55 -16.23 57.75 -21.02
CA SER A 55 -16.90 57.43 -22.29
C SER A 55 -16.38 56.23 -23.10
N ALA A 56 -17.22 55.84 -24.08
CA ALA A 56 -17.21 54.80 -25.14
C ALA A 56 -16.04 54.90 -26.19
N PRO A 57 -16.02 54.16 -27.36
CA PRO A 57 -16.92 53.13 -27.91
C PRO A 57 -16.29 51.89 -28.63
N VAL A 58 -17.16 50.87 -28.81
CA VAL A 58 -17.37 49.90 -29.91
C VAL A 58 -16.21 49.48 -30.86
N ALA A 59 -15.94 48.17 -30.92
CA ALA A 59 -15.53 47.48 -32.15
C ALA A 59 -16.03 46.01 -32.17
N VAL A 60 -16.53 45.61 -33.34
CA VAL A 60 -17.11 44.33 -33.76
C VAL A 60 -16.02 43.26 -33.97
N ALA A 61 -16.27 41.98 -33.65
CA ALA A 61 -15.95 40.84 -34.52
C ALA A 61 -16.30 39.44 -33.95
N ALA A 62 -17.13 38.74 -34.74
CA ALA A 62 -17.08 37.31 -35.09
C ALA A 62 -17.20 36.20 -34.02
N SER A 63 -18.33 35.50 -34.10
CA SER A 63 -18.60 34.17 -33.56
C SER A 63 -17.69 33.09 -34.17
N ALA A 64 -17.17 32.18 -33.34
CA ALA A 64 -16.62 30.89 -33.76
C ALA A 64 -17.53 29.75 -33.25
N PRO A 65 -17.72 28.66 -34.00
CA PRO A 65 -18.65 27.59 -33.62
C PRO A 65 -18.06 26.67 -32.52
N VAL A 66 -18.91 26.36 -31.53
CA VAL A 66 -18.66 25.33 -30.51
C VAL A 66 -18.77 23.95 -31.15
N SER A 67 -17.66 23.20 -31.16
CA SER A 67 -17.70 21.77 -31.47
C SER A 67 -18.11 21.00 -30.21
N ALA A 68 -19.15 20.18 -30.33
CA ALA A 68 -19.64 19.30 -29.27
C ALA A 68 -18.63 18.16 -28.98
N PRO A 69 -18.46 17.71 -27.71
CA PRO A 69 -17.66 16.53 -27.40
C PRO A 69 -18.45 15.25 -27.69
N THR A 70 -17.84 14.34 -28.44
CA THR A 70 -18.28 12.95 -28.63
C THR A 70 -18.08 12.12 -27.35
N PRO A 71 -18.93 11.11 -27.08
CA PRO A 71 -18.79 10.26 -25.90
C PRO A 71 -17.58 9.33 -26.10
N THR A 72 -16.50 9.57 -25.33
CA THR A 72 -15.36 8.67 -25.25
C THR A 72 -15.72 7.44 -24.44
N SER A 73 -15.56 6.28 -25.08
CA SER A 73 -15.67 4.94 -24.52
C SER A 73 -14.82 4.79 -23.25
N ALA A 74 -15.37 4.12 -22.24
CA ALA A 74 -14.67 3.74 -21.02
C ALA A 74 -13.35 2.99 -21.32
N PRO A 75 -12.27 3.18 -20.54
CA PRO A 75 -11.05 2.44 -20.80
C PRO A 75 -11.25 0.97 -20.42
N ALA A 76 -11.13 0.11 -21.44
CA ALA A 76 -10.86 -1.31 -21.25
C ALA A 76 -9.56 -1.45 -20.46
N SER A 77 -9.52 -2.42 -19.54
CA SER A 77 -8.39 -2.79 -18.71
C SER A 77 -7.05 -2.64 -19.44
N ALA A 78 -6.26 -1.66 -19.02
CA ALA A 78 -4.92 -1.44 -19.57
C ALA A 78 -4.07 -2.68 -19.29
N ALA A 79 -3.47 -3.25 -20.33
CA ALA A 79 -2.41 -4.24 -20.19
C ALA A 79 -1.25 -3.63 -19.35
N PRO A 80 -0.56 -4.42 -18.51
CA PRO A 80 0.58 -3.90 -17.76
C PRO A 80 1.65 -3.38 -18.72
N ASN A 81 2.18 -2.19 -18.43
CA ASN A 81 3.21 -1.57 -19.25
C ASN A 81 4.46 -2.47 -19.30
N PRO A 82 5.09 -2.68 -20.47
CA PRO A 82 6.38 -3.35 -20.54
C PRO A 82 7.41 -2.53 -19.75
N GLY A 83 7.86 -3.07 -18.61
CA GLY A 83 8.76 -2.40 -17.67
C GLY A 83 8.27 -2.34 -16.23
N GLN A 84 6.99 -2.63 -15.96
CA GLN A 84 6.48 -2.79 -14.59
C GLN A 84 6.49 -4.28 -14.22
N ALA A 85 7.38 -4.67 -13.31
CA ALA A 85 7.34 -6.02 -12.73
C ALA A 85 5.99 -6.20 -12.01
N SER A 86 5.32 -7.35 -12.18
CA SER A 86 4.14 -7.66 -11.35
C SER A 86 4.56 -7.94 -9.90
N LEU A 87 3.61 -7.86 -8.96
CA LEU A 87 3.88 -8.18 -7.56
C LEU A 87 4.48 -9.57 -7.38
N THR A 88 3.99 -10.57 -8.11
CA THR A 88 4.51 -11.94 -8.11
C THR A 88 5.94 -12.01 -8.61
N GLN A 89 6.29 -11.23 -9.64
CA GLN A 89 7.66 -11.14 -10.15
C GLN A 89 8.61 -10.36 -9.24
N ALA A 90 8.07 -9.45 -8.41
CA ALA A 90 8.82 -8.71 -7.40
C ALA A 90 9.02 -9.49 -6.10
N GLN A 91 8.44 -10.69 -5.96
CA GLN A 91 8.65 -11.52 -4.78
C GLN A 91 10.06 -12.11 -4.84
N GLY A 92 10.94 -11.70 -3.91
CA GLY A 92 12.23 -12.35 -3.74
C GLY A 92 12.03 -13.84 -3.43
N GLU A 93 12.66 -14.70 -4.23
CA GLU A 93 12.65 -16.17 -4.03
C GLU A 93 13.56 -16.61 -2.86
N GLY A 94 14.29 -15.66 -2.25
CA GLY A 94 15.29 -15.89 -1.21
C GLY A 94 14.99 -15.16 0.10
N ARG A 95 16.00 -15.12 0.98
CA ARG A 95 15.95 -14.25 2.16
C ARG A 95 15.94 -12.80 1.70
N SER A 96 15.11 -11.99 2.33
CA SER A 96 15.05 -10.56 2.04
C SER A 96 15.13 -9.75 3.33
N ARG A 97 15.75 -8.58 3.23
CA ARG A 97 15.72 -7.54 4.25
C ARG A 97 14.76 -6.44 3.81
N PHE A 98 13.84 -6.07 4.69
CA PHE A 98 12.93 -4.95 4.50
C PHE A 98 13.50 -3.74 5.21
N VAL A 99 13.92 -2.73 4.46
CA VAL A 99 14.52 -1.49 5.00
C VAL A 99 13.47 -0.40 5.07
N LEU A 100 13.34 0.27 6.22
CA LEU A 100 12.39 1.37 6.40
C LEU A 100 12.90 2.59 5.61
N VAL A 101 12.18 2.96 4.56
CA VAL A 101 12.54 4.08 3.67
C VAL A 101 11.69 5.32 3.92
N ARG A 102 10.55 5.18 4.58
CA ARG A 102 9.68 6.32 4.93
C ARG A 102 8.87 6.02 6.18
N TRP A 103 8.82 6.99 7.09
CA TRP A 103 7.92 6.98 8.23
C TRP A 103 7.22 8.33 8.29
N GLN A 104 5.90 8.32 8.19
CA GLN A 104 5.10 9.52 8.28
C GLN A 104 3.95 9.37 9.28
N GLU A 105 3.93 10.22 10.31
CA GLU A 105 2.78 10.37 11.20
C GLU A 105 1.65 11.14 10.50
N PRO A 106 0.37 10.91 10.88
CA PRO A 106 -0.76 11.63 10.29
C PRO A 106 -0.62 13.14 10.44
N GLY A 107 -0.64 13.86 9.32
CA GLY A 107 -0.55 15.32 9.31
C GLY A 107 0.84 15.89 9.62
N ALA A 108 1.86 15.06 9.80
CA ALA A 108 3.23 15.48 10.05
C ALA A 108 4.10 15.37 8.79
N THR A 109 5.23 16.09 8.81
CA THR A 109 6.33 15.82 7.88
C THR A 109 6.92 14.44 8.15
N PRO A 110 7.50 13.76 7.14
CA PRO A 110 8.20 12.50 7.35
C PRO A 110 9.29 12.63 8.42
N LYS A 111 9.47 11.58 9.22
CA LYS A 111 10.54 11.49 10.22
C LYS A 111 11.89 11.35 9.52
N GLU A 112 12.92 11.95 10.09
CA GLU A 112 14.30 11.75 9.65
C GLU A 112 14.70 10.29 9.90
N LEU A 113 15.12 9.60 8.82
CA LEU A 113 15.56 8.21 8.87
C LEU A 113 17.03 8.14 8.45
N PRO A 114 17.84 7.26 9.08
CA PRO A 114 19.17 6.96 8.56
C PRO A 114 19.06 6.50 7.10
N SER A 115 19.90 7.05 6.24
CA SER A 115 19.86 6.75 4.81
C SER A 115 20.04 5.25 4.57
N ALA A 116 19.12 4.68 3.79
CA ALA A 116 19.04 3.25 3.54
C ALA A 116 20.14 2.72 2.60
N GLU A 117 20.60 3.55 1.66
CA GLU A 117 21.39 3.13 0.50
C GLU A 117 22.24 4.30 -0.04
N GLY A 118 23.29 3.97 -0.81
CA GLY A 118 24.13 4.93 -1.54
C GLY A 118 25.40 5.40 -0.82
N ASP A 119 26.15 6.30 -1.45
CA ASP A 119 27.44 6.83 -0.95
C ASP A 119 27.33 7.62 0.37
N SER A 120 26.09 7.91 0.81
CA SER A 120 25.78 8.58 2.07
C SER A 120 25.42 7.62 3.21
N ALA A 121 25.49 6.30 2.99
CA ALA A 121 25.27 5.31 4.03
C ALA A 121 26.38 5.40 5.10
N ASP A 122 26.01 5.83 6.31
CA ASP A 122 26.91 5.81 7.46
C ASP A 122 26.92 4.41 8.09
N PRO A 123 28.04 3.67 8.08
CA PRO A 123 28.11 2.35 8.71
C PRO A 123 27.90 2.40 10.23
N ALA A 124 28.12 3.54 10.88
CA ALA A 124 27.82 3.74 12.29
C ALA A 124 26.32 3.98 12.56
N ASN A 125 25.55 4.37 11.54
CA ASN A 125 24.11 4.63 11.62
C ASN A 125 23.34 3.84 10.54
N PRO A 126 23.29 2.51 10.64
CA PRO A 126 22.62 1.69 9.64
C PRO A 126 21.11 1.91 9.68
N PRO A 127 20.41 1.69 8.56
CA PRO A 127 18.99 1.92 8.47
C PRO A 127 18.18 0.90 9.28
N ILE A 128 17.00 1.34 9.71
CA ILE A 128 16.02 0.46 10.36
C ILE A 128 15.62 -0.63 9.38
N SER A 129 15.66 -1.88 9.83
CA SER A 129 15.39 -3.02 8.96
C SER A 129 14.75 -4.19 9.69
N ILE A 130 13.99 -4.99 8.94
CA ILE A 130 13.34 -6.21 9.40
C ILE A 130 13.66 -7.35 8.42
N GLU A 131 14.04 -8.50 8.95
CA GLU A 131 14.18 -9.77 8.23
C GLU A 131 13.20 -10.78 8.81
N PHE A 132 12.50 -11.49 7.93
CA PHE A 132 11.54 -12.53 8.28
C PHE A 132 12.15 -13.91 8.05
N SER A 133 12.24 -14.73 9.09
CA SER A 133 12.90 -16.04 9.03
C SER A 133 12.29 -16.99 7.99
N ALA A 134 10.98 -16.89 7.77
CA ALA A 134 10.22 -17.68 6.81
C ALA A 134 9.71 -16.85 5.62
N GLY A 135 10.17 -15.61 5.48
CA GLY A 135 9.69 -14.66 4.48
C GLY A 135 8.40 -13.94 4.88
N LEU A 136 8.13 -12.79 4.25
CA LEU A 136 6.99 -11.93 4.59
C LEU A 136 5.63 -12.64 4.38
N GLU A 137 5.54 -13.56 3.42
CA GLU A 137 4.29 -14.23 3.07
C GLU A 137 3.92 -15.40 3.98
N ALA A 138 4.86 -15.89 4.79
CA ALA A 138 4.58 -17.00 5.71
C ALA A 138 3.54 -16.61 6.76
N ALA A 139 2.70 -17.57 7.14
CA ALA A 139 1.65 -17.37 8.15
C ALA A 139 2.23 -16.91 9.50
N SER A 140 3.42 -17.38 9.86
CA SER A 140 4.13 -17.02 11.07
C SER A 140 5.61 -17.31 10.97
N GLY A 141 6.40 -16.68 11.82
CA GLY A 141 7.83 -16.96 11.95
C GLY A 141 8.49 -16.07 12.99
N VAL A 142 9.80 -15.86 12.84
CA VAL A 142 10.58 -14.93 13.67
C VAL A 142 10.98 -13.73 12.81
N ALA A 143 10.69 -12.53 13.31
CA ALA A 143 11.17 -11.28 12.76
C ALA A 143 12.41 -10.86 13.56
N SER A 144 13.46 -10.44 12.87
CA SER A 144 14.67 -9.93 13.51
C SER A 144 15.21 -8.75 12.71
N GLY A 145 15.95 -7.85 13.32
CA GLY A 145 16.39 -6.68 12.59
C GLY A 145 17.14 -5.65 13.41
N TYR A 146 17.20 -4.44 12.86
CA TYR A 146 17.79 -3.27 13.47
C TYR A 146 16.72 -2.21 13.71
N SER A 147 16.60 -1.71 14.93
CA SER A 147 15.56 -0.75 15.34
C SER A 147 16.04 0.71 15.34
N GLY A 148 17.29 0.99 14.98
CA GLY A 148 17.87 2.34 14.92
C GLY A 148 19.05 2.55 15.90
N CYS A 149 19.04 1.86 17.04
CA CYS A 149 20.19 1.75 17.94
C CYS A 149 20.59 0.29 18.20
N ASN A 150 19.60 -0.55 18.51
CA ASN A 150 19.82 -1.93 18.90
C ASN A 150 19.30 -2.93 17.86
N ARG A 151 19.65 -4.20 18.07
CA ARG A 151 19.05 -5.31 17.34
C ARG A 151 17.86 -5.84 18.11
N PHE A 152 16.80 -6.19 17.38
CA PHE A 152 15.61 -6.79 17.95
C PHE A 152 15.30 -8.15 17.33
N THR A 153 14.53 -8.96 18.05
CA THR A 153 13.96 -10.22 17.56
C THR A 153 12.64 -10.54 18.27
N GLY A 154 11.75 -11.26 17.60
CA GLY A 154 10.51 -11.76 18.19
C GLY A 154 9.62 -12.45 17.18
N PRO A 155 8.54 -13.12 17.63
CA PRO A 155 7.63 -13.80 16.72
C PRO A 155 6.80 -12.78 15.92
N TYR A 156 6.42 -13.16 14.70
CA TYR A 156 5.42 -12.45 13.91
C TYR A 156 4.38 -13.42 13.36
N GLU A 157 3.21 -12.88 13.05
CA GLU A 157 2.14 -13.59 12.38
C GLU A 157 1.50 -12.71 11.30
N LYS A 158 1.20 -13.31 10.16
CA LYS A 158 0.49 -12.68 9.07
C LYS A 158 -1.01 -12.70 9.38
N LEU A 159 -1.65 -11.55 9.21
CA LEU A 159 -3.09 -11.38 9.33
C LEU A 159 -3.70 -11.21 7.93
N VAL A 160 -5.03 -11.36 7.83
CA VAL A 160 -5.74 -11.08 6.58
C VAL A 160 -5.55 -9.61 6.15
N SER A 161 -5.58 -8.69 7.12
CA SER A 161 -5.45 -7.25 6.88
C SER A 161 -4.01 -6.72 6.96
N GLY A 162 -3.01 -7.56 7.26
CA GLY A 162 -1.63 -7.13 7.44
C GLY A 162 -0.81 -8.10 8.28
N MET A 163 -0.26 -7.66 9.41
CA MET A 163 0.56 -8.51 10.28
C MET A 163 0.57 -8.04 11.73
N ARG A 164 1.01 -8.90 12.64
CA ARG A 164 1.27 -8.57 14.04
C ARG A 164 2.62 -9.12 14.47
N PHE A 165 3.26 -8.40 15.39
CA PHE A 165 4.43 -8.89 16.11
C PHE A 165 4.00 -9.31 17.51
N GLY A 166 4.58 -10.39 18.03
CA GLY A 166 4.44 -10.75 19.43
C GLY A 166 5.45 -10.00 20.29
N THR A 167 5.83 -10.58 21.42
CA THR A 167 6.82 -9.97 22.32
C THR A 167 8.17 -9.81 21.62
N LEU A 168 8.57 -8.57 21.38
CA LEU A 168 9.88 -8.23 20.85
C LEU A 168 10.88 -8.07 22.00
N VAL A 169 12.08 -8.62 21.82
CA VAL A 169 13.23 -8.39 22.70
C VAL A 169 14.28 -7.62 21.92
N SER A 170 14.95 -6.68 22.58
CA SER A 170 16.02 -5.85 22.00
C SER A 170 17.28 -5.94 22.85
N THR A 171 18.44 -5.74 22.21
CA THR A 171 19.71 -5.53 22.93
C THR A 171 19.68 -4.20 23.68
N ARG A 172 20.69 -3.94 24.54
CA ARG A 172 20.78 -2.72 25.36
C ARG A 172 22.13 -2.02 25.22
N MET A 173 22.48 -1.66 23.98
CA MET A 173 23.53 -0.68 23.71
C MET A 173 22.96 0.74 23.84
N ALA A 174 23.83 1.67 24.22
CA ALA A 174 23.53 3.08 24.25
C ALA A 174 24.03 3.74 22.96
N CYS A 175 23.13 4.43 22.26
CA CYS A 175 23.46 5.35 21.17
C CYS A 175 23.17 6.79 21.61
N ASP A 176 23.30 7.76 20.71
CA ASP A 176 22.84 9.11 20.99
C ASP A 176 21.32 9.16 21.26
N PRO A 177 20.84 10.21 21.96
CA PRO A 177 19.44 10.31 22.36
C PRO A 177 18.44 10.24 21.19
N ALA A 178 18.80 10.77 20.01
CA ALA A 178 17.89 10.78 18.87
C ALA A 178 17.67 9.37 18.32
N ARG A 179 18.73 8.55 18.24
CA ARG A 179 18.62 7.14 17.83
C ARG A 179 17.91 6.27 18.85
N MET A 180 18.14 6.52 20.14
CA MET A 180 17.42 5.83 21.21
C MET A 180 15.92 6.12 21.16
N GLN A 181 15.54 7.38 20.93
CA GLN A 181 14.13 7.75 20.75
C GLN A 181 13.53 7.09 19.50
N LEU A 182 14.26 7.11 18.38
CA LEU A 182 13.83 6.47 17.15
C LEU A 182 13.60 4.96 17.34
N GLU A 183 14.47 4.27 18.07
CA GLU A 183 14.26 2.86 18.44
C GLU A 183 12.99 2.67 19.27
N ASN A 184 12.80 3.46 20.33
CA ASN A 184 11.65 3.32 21.21
C ASN A 184 10.35 3.50 20.44
N ASP A 185 10.28 4.55 19.62
CA ASP A 185 9.11 4.81 18.78
C ASP A 185 8.86 3.66 17.81
N PHE A 186 9.92 3.10 17.22
CA PHE A 186 9.81 2.03 16.23
C PHE A 186 9.28 0.75 16.88
N LEU A 187 9.86 0.34 18.00
CA LEU A 187 9.41 -0.84 18.74
C LEU A 187 7.99 -0.65 19.29
N GLU A 188 7.62 0.56 19.72
CA GLU A 188 6.25 0.88 20.12
C GLU A 188 5.26 0.71 18.97
N ALA A 189 5.59 1.24 17.78
CA ALA A 189 4.75 1.10 16.59
C ALA A 189 4.47 -0.37 16.21
N LEU A 190 5.43 -1.27 16.47
CA LEU A 190 5.28 -2.71 16.19
C LEU A 190 4.46 -3.48 17.23
N LYS A 191 4.18 -2.91 18.42
CA LYS A 191 3.40 -3.59 19.48
C LYS A 191 1.94 -3.82 19.10
N SER A 192 1.41 -3.00 18.19
CA SER A 192 0.05 -3.13 17.68
C SER A 192 0.02 -3.80 16.31
N PRO A 193 -1.09 -4.45 15.92
CA PRO A 193 -1.25 -4.96 14.56
C PRO A 193 -1.07 -3.85 13.52
N LEU A 194 -0.34 -4.18 12.47
CA LEU A 194 -0.12 -3.33 11.31
C LEU A 194 -1.07 -3.73 10.20
N ALA A 195 -1.74 -2.74 9.59
CA ALA A 195 -2.58 -2.95 8.41
C ALA A 195 -1.76 -2.73 7.14
N THR A 196 -1.79 -3.66 6.19
CA THR A 196 -1.19 -3.45 4.87
C THR A 196 -2.05 -2.47 4.08
N VAL A 197 -1.47 -1.31 3.75
CA VAL A 197 -2.10 -0.28 2.91
C VAL A 197 -1.85 -0.60 1.45
N GLY A 198 -0.65 -1.07 1.13
CA GLY A 198 -0.27 -1.38 -0.24
C GLY A 198 1.00 -2.19 -0.29
N MET A 199 1.10 -2.97 -1.37
CA MET A 199 2.32 -3.61 -1.80
C MET A 199 2.50 -3.24 -3.26
N GLN A 200 3.69 -2.80 -3.65
CA GLN A 200 3.99 -2.42 -5.03
C GLN A 200 5.39 -2.89 -5.42
N PRO A 201 5.66 -3.13 -6.70
CA PRO A 201 7.02 -3.30 -7.19
C PRO A 201 7.84 -2.04 -6.89
N SER A 202 9.14 -2.18 -6.59
CA SER A 202 9.99 -1.00 -6.40
C SER A 202 10.19 -0.26 -7.73
N SER A 203 9.80 1.02 -7.78
CA SER A 203 10.01 1.89 -8.95
C SER A 203 11.45 2.39 -9.09
N ALA A 204 12.27 2.23 -8.05
CA ALA A 204 13.67 2.65 -8.01
C ALA A 204 14.66 1.63 -8.62
N GLY A 205 14.18 0.46 -9.04
CA GLY A 205 14.91 -0.50 -9.88
C GLY A 205 16.21 -1.07 -9.32
N ALA A 206 16.13 -2.23 -8.66
CA ALA A 206 17.02 -3.39 -8.77
C ALA A 206 16.49 -4.48 -7.83
N GLN A 207 15.43 -5.18 -8.26
CA GLN A 207 14.75 -6.24 -7.50
C GLN A 207 14.01 -5.78 -6.22
N GLY A 208 12.98 -6.54 -5.86
CA GLY A 208 12.22 -6.35 -4.61
C GLY A 208 10.94 -5.54 -4.72
N ARG A 209 10.08 -5.71 -3.72
CA ARG A 209 8.82 -4.99 -3.55
C ARG A 209 8.94 -3.92 -2.47
N GLN A 210 8.04 -2.94 -2.50
CA GLN A 210 7.78 -2.05 -1.39
C GLN A 210 6.48 -2.47 -0.69
N VAL A 211 6.47 -2.38 0.63
CA VAL A 211 5.28 -2.61 1.46
C VAL A 211 5.03 -1.39 2.33
N ILE A 212 3.77 -0.97 2.39
CA ILE A 212 3.33 0.13 3.24
C ILE A 212 2.41 -0.44 4.31
N TRP A 213 2.82 -0.29 5.56
CA TRP A 213 2.03 -0.63 6.73
C TRP A 213 1.51 0.60 7.43
N LYS A 214 0.27 0.52 7.89
CA LYS A 214 -0.36 1.52 8.74
C LYS A 214 -0.41 1.00 10.17
N THR A 215 0.09 1.78 11.11
CA THR A 215 0.01 1.49 12.54
C THR A 215 -1.40 1.78 13.08
N ALA A 216 -1.69 1.33 14.30
CA ALA A 216 -2.93 1.67 14.99
C ALA A 216 -3.09 3.19 15.24
N SER A 217 -2.00 3.93 15.43
CA SER A 217 -2.01 5.39 15.54
C SER A 217 -2.26 6.11 14.21
N GLY A 218 -2.20 5.39 13.09
CA GLY A 218 -2.42 5.91 11.75
C GLY A 218 -1.14 6.28 11.00
N ALA A 219 0.03 6.11 11.62
CA ALA A 219 1.33 6.32 10.96
C ALA A 219 1.51 5.37 9.77
N LEU A 220 2.18 5.84 8.72
CA LEU A 220 2.55 5.04 7.56
C LEU A 220 4.04 4.71 7.61
N LEU A 221 4.35 3.42 7.61
CA LEU A 221 5.70 2.86 7.54
C LEU A 221 5.88 2.20 6.17
N GLN A 222 6.79 2.73 5.35
CA GLN A 222 7.12 2.18 4.04
C GLN A 222 8.46 1.47 4.11
N PHE A 223 8.46 0.20 3.72
CA PHE A 223 9.65 -0.62 3.64
C PHE A 223 9.96 -1.01 2.19
N ALA A 224 11.23 -1.02 1.84
CA ALA A 224 11.74 -1.55 0.58
C ALA A 224 12.43 -2.90 0.82
N GLU A 225 12.06 -3.91 0.04
CA GLU A 225 12.65 -5.24 0.04
C GLU A 225 14.00 -5.23 -0.70
N HIS A 226 15.03 -5.71 -0.03
CA HIS A 226 16.36 -5.91 -0.56
C HIS A 226 16.66 -7.41 -0.49
N PRO A 227 16.78 -8.11 -1.63
CA PRO A 227 17.20 -9.51 -1.64
C PRO A 227 18.57 -9.66 -0.98
N LEU A 228 18.69 -10.62 -0.06
CA LEU A 228 19.96 -10.96 0.55
C LEU A 228 20.61 -12.12 -0.22
N PRO A 229 21.94 -12.15 -0.33
CA PRO A 229 22.63 -13.27 -0.94
C PRO A 229 22.34 -14.58 -0.17
N PRO A 230 22.36 -15.73 -0.86
CA PRO A 230 22.22 -17.02 -0.21
C PRO A 230 23.33 -17.23 0.83
N ARG A 231 23.01 -17.93 1.93
CA ARG A 231 23.98 -18.22 2.99
C ARG A 231 25.18 -18.98 2.40
N GLY A 232 26.39 -18.50 2.65
CA GLY A 232 27.63 -19.17 2.24
C GLY A 232 28.35 -18.58 1.03
N GLN A 233 27.84 -17.49 0.44
CA GLN A 233 28.57 -16.71 -0.55
C GLN A 233 29.03 -15.39 0.10
N SER A 234 30.30 -15.34 0.50
CA SER A 234 31.02 -14.10 0.75
C SER A 234 31.38 -13.48 -0.61
N HIS A 235 31.17 -12.17 -0.73
CA HIS A 235 31.52 -11.39 -1.91
C HIS A 235 33.03 -11.33 -2.13
#